data_AF-A0A7V3JQI5-F1
#
_entry.id   AF-A0A7V3JQI5-F1
#
_cell.length_a   1.000
_cell.length_b   1.000
_cell.length_c   1.000
_cell.angle_alpha   90.00
_cell.angle_beta   90.00
_cell.angle_gamma   90.00
#
_symmetry.space_group_name_H-M   'P 1'
#
loop_
_entity.id
_entity.type
_entity.pdbx_description
1 polymer ?
#
loop_
_entity_poly.entity_id
_entity_poly.type
_entity_poly.pdbx_seq_one_letter_code
_entity_poly.pdbx_strand_id
1 'polypeptide(L)'
;MSATIAVCLGVQPWASAQTRLDLGQQSKNVDFSGAEKTKPFKSGTSLPPACQQGEVFFKSDAPAGQSVYVCGPADNWVMVGRELPAAGMDPGKVLAVGQAGTEWKAPSGDVGGTVDNLRVSGLQGRTVSAAVPSEGDVLSWNGTLSAWEPRPPEGQYEAGTGVLIAGRSIGVDEATVPNYSTGLGAPAGACEAGRDYYVDLSSQQLYYCGAADTWRAVGGMEHSHAWGSITGALSDQADLWAALGSKADSTHSHTAGGDLTGDLSNTTVVKIQSRAVSGATPSDGQVLIWDQAAQQWKPGNIAGGGSSWDPMDTTTLVLRDDFCSGGTSAGQIGALGWATSTIQGTAISTSYNIGSYLHPCELRGIGVSSTNANDGKSLYLLLSATAPFHNAASAGNWEAVFIWQYPSYATELRSRVG
;
A
#
# COMPACT_ATOMS: atom_id res chain seq x y z
N MET A 1 174.84 -75.90 42.65
CA MET A 1 175.35 -75.21 41.46
C MET A 1 174.22 -74.38 40.87
N SER A 2 174.45 -73.07 40.81
CA SER A 2 173.93 -72.04 39.89
C SER A 2 172.42 -71.99 39.57
N ALA A 3 171.62 -71.04 40.08
CA ALA A 3 171.58 -69.58 39.89
C ALA A 3 170.80 -69.13 38.65
N THR A 4 169.77 -68.30 38.83
CA THR A 4 169.42 -67.17 37.94
C THR A 4 168.60 -66.14 38.73
N ILE A 5 169.02 -64.88 38.63
CA ILE A 5 168.52 -63.65 39.26
C ILE A 5 167.44 -63.01 38.37
N ALA A 6 166.42 -62.38 38.95
CA ALA A 6 165.75 -61.23 38.33
C ALA A 6 165.16 -60.28 39.39
N VAL A 7 165.63 -59.03 39.34
CA VAL A 7 165.16 -57.85 40.07
C VAL A 7 164.21 -57.08 39.14
N CYS A 8 163.12 -56.49 39.65
CA CYS A 8 162.74 -55.07 39.44
C CYS A 8 161.24 -54.76 39.65
N LEU A 9 161.01 -53.76 40.52
CA LEU A 9 160.18 -52.56 40.35
C LEU A 9 158.64 -52.69 40.14
N GLY A 10 157.90 -52.27 41.18
CA GLY A 10 157.23 -50.97 41.12
C GLY A 10 155.71 -50.91 40.92
N VAL A 11 155.11 -50.00 41.72
CA VAL A 11 153.92 -49.16 41.45
C VAL A 11 152.54 -49.71 41.86
N GLN A 12 152.04 -49.26 43.03
CA GLN A 12 150.67 -48.72 43.16
C GLN A 12 150.69 -47.28 42.58
N PRO A 13 149.58 -46.63 42.14
CA PRO A 13 148.15 -46.84 42.46
C PRO A 13 147.19 -46.59 41.27
N TRP A 14 145.86 -46.51 41.52
CA TRP A 14 144.83 -45.59 40.95
C TRP A 14 143.45 -46.29 40.90
N ALA A 15 142.54 -45.90 41.78
CA ALA A 15 141.48 -44.90 41.55
C ALA A 15 140.28 -45.48 40.79
N SER A 16 139.21 -45.79 41.52
CA SER A 16 137.92 -46.17 40.95
C SER A 16 137.40 -45.04 40.07
N ALA A 17 137.29 -45.28 38.77
CA ALA A 17 136.70 -44.34 37.82
C ALA A 17 135.22 -44.11 38.17
N GLN A 18 134.83 -42.84 38.29
CA GLN A 18 133.44 -42.43 38.48
C GLN A 18 132.65 -42.66 37.18
N THR A 19 131.65 -43.54 37.22
CA THR A 19 130.80 -43.89 36.06
C THR A 19 129.50 -43.10 35.98
N ARG A 20 129.32 -42.10 36.84
CA ARG A 20 128.07 -41.34 36.94
C ARG A 20 128.32 -39.85 36.69
N LEU A 21 127.89 -39.39 35.52
CA LEU A 21 127.86 -38.00 35.09
C LEU A 21 126.53 -37.39 35.55
N ASP A 22 126.57 -36.34 36.39
CA ASP A 22 125.38 -35.60 36.80
C ASP A 22 125.14 -34.44 35.83
N LEU A 23 124.38 -34.72 34.78
CA LEU A 23 124.02 -33.73 33.78
C LEU A 23 123.22 -32.55 34.36
N GLY A 24 122.57 -32.70 35.53
CA GLY A 24 121.81 -31.62 36.16
C GLY A 24 122.69 -30.50 36.73
N GLN A 25 123.93 -30.81 37.14
CA GLN A 25 124.90 -29.83 37.65
C GLN A 25 126.03 -29.51 36.67
N GLN A 26 126.29 -30.38 35.70
CA GLN A 26 127.48 -30.31 34.84
C GLN A 26 127.20 -29.79 33.43
N SER A 27 125.93 -29.59 33.06
CA SER A 27 125.57 -29.21 31.70
C SER A 27 124.65 -27.98 31.67
N LYS A 28 124.83 -27.12 30.65
CA LYS A 28 123.95 -25.97 30.37
C LYS A 28 123.47 -26.11 28.92
N ASN A 29 122.16 -25.95 28.70
CA ASN A 29 121.52 -26.06 27.38
C ASN A 29 121.76 -27.39 26.64
N VAL A 30 121.56 -28.52 27.33
CA VAL A 30 121.66 -29.82 26.64
C VAL A 30 120.50 -29.99 25.67
N ASP A 31 120.84 -30.12 24.39
CA ASP A 31 119.90 -30.48 23.34
C ASP A 31 120.00 -31.99 23.07
N PHE A 32 118.88 -32.68 23.23
CA PHE A 32 118.75 -34.11 22.97
C PHE A 32 117.99 -34.43 21.67
N SER A 33 117.75 -33.43 20.81
CA SER A 33 117.00 -33.57 19.56
C SER A 33 117.56 -34.62 18.58
N GLY A 34 118.87 -34.83 18.59
CA GLY A 34 119.56 -35.83 17.75
C GLY A 34 119.84 -37.18 18.42
N ALA A 35 119.39 -37.41 19.65
CA ALA A 35 119.67 -38.65 20.37
C ALA A 35 118.74 -39.79 19.93
N GLU A 36 119.27 -41.00 19.69
CA GLU A 36 118.47 -42.18 19.30
C GLU A 36 117.36 -42.54 20.31
N LYS A 37 117.57 -42.20 21.59
CA LYS A 37 116.58 -42.38 22.65
C LYS A 37 116.65 -41.20 23.62
N THR A 38 115.49 -40.63 23.94
CA THR A 38 115.31 -39.68 25.02
C THR A 38 114.20 -40.19 25.93
N LYS A 39 114.48 -40.34 27.22
CA LYS A 39 113.44 -40.51 28.24
C LYS A 39 113.39 -39.21 29.04
N PRO A 40 112.78 -38.14 28.50
CA PRO A 40 112.83 -36.81 29.10
C PRO A 40 112.09 -36.74 30.44
N PHE A 41 111.18 -37.68 30.70
CA PHE A 41 110.32 -37.71 31.87
C PHE A 41 110.29 -39.13 32.47
N LYS A 42 109.96 -39.22 33.77
CA LYS A 42 109.82 -40.52 34.47
C LYS A 42 108.73 -41.35 33.77
N SER A 43 108.92 -42.67 33.68
CA SER A 43 107.95 -43.57 33.03
C SER A 43 107.71 -44.83 33.86
N GLY A 44 106.49 -45.33 33.88
CA GLY A 44 106.15 -46.59 34.55
C GLY A 44 104.66 -46.92 34.50
N THR A 45 104.27 -48.00 35.16
CA THR A 45 102.87 -48.44 35.22
C THR A 45 102.11 -47.93 36.45
N SER A 46 102.78 -47.28 37.40
CA SER A 46 102.17 -46.67 38.57
C SER A 46 102.71 -45.26 38.77
N LEU A 47 101.82 -44.32 39.11
CA LEU A 47 102.22 -42.96 39.46
C LEU A 47 102.96 -42.97 40.82
N PRO A 48 104.11 -42.28 40.96
CA PRO A 48 104.76 -42.10 42.25
C PRO A 48 103.82 -41.43 43.26
N PRO A 49 103.87 -41.82 44.55
CA PRO A 49 102.97 -41.29 45.58
C PRO A 49 103.22 -39.81 45.92
N ALA A 50 104.39 -39.28 45.56
CA ALA A 50 104.73 -37.86 45.65
C ALA A 50 105.39 -37.40 44.34
N CYS A 51 105.19 -36.15 44.01
CA CYS A 51 105.69 -35.47 42.83
C CYS A 51 106.07 -34.02 43.16
N GLN A 52 106.85 -33.40 42.27
CA GLN A 52 107.20 -31.97 42.38
C GLN A 52 106.48 -31.19 41.29
N GLN A 53 106.02 -29.97 41.60
CA GLN A 53 105.29 -29.14 40.66
C GLN A 53 106.05 -29.04 39.32
N GLY A 54 105.35 -29.33 38.21
CA GLY A 54 105.94 -29.33 36.87
C GLY A 54 106.68 -30.60 36.48
N GLU A 55 106.81 -31.59 37.36
CA GLU A 55 107.24 -32.93 36.97
C GLU A 55 106.24 -33.53 35.99
N VAL A 56 106.77 -34.21 34.97
CA VAL A 56 105.99 -34.94 33.98
C VAL A 56 106.24 -36.44 34.18
N PHE A 57 105.19 -37.24 34.01
CA PHE A 57 105.24 -38.69 34.08
C PHE A 57 104.53 -39.31 32.89
N PHE A 58 105.16 -40.30 32.27
CA PHE A 58 104.56 -41.12 31.23
C PHE A 58 104.05 -42.45 31.82
N LYS A 59 102.74 -42.60 31.96
CA LYS A 59 102.10 -43.84 32.42
C LYS A 59 101.91 -44.79 31.25
N SER A 60 102.76 -45.81 31.17
CA SER A 60 102.91 -46.67 29.97
C SER A 60 101.76 -47.66 29.75
N ASP A 61 100.96 -47.91 30.77
CA ASP A 61 99.75 -48.76 30.75
C ASP A 61 98.45 -47.93 30.78
N ALA A 62 98.55 -46.61 30.66
CA ALA A 62 97.36 -45.76 30.52
C ALA A 62 96.72 -45.93 29.13
N PRO A 63 95.40 -45.73 29.00
CA PRO A 63 94.72 -45.70 27.71
C PRO A 63 95.35 -44.70 26.72
N ALA A 64 95.19 -44.95 25.42
CA ALA A 64 95.73 -44.09 24.38
C ALA A 64 95.20 -42.65 24.53
N GLY A 65 96.12 -41.67 24.53
CA GLY A 65 95.78 -40.25 24.74
C GLY A 65 95.72 -39.80 26.21
N GLN A 66 95.92 -40.70 27.17
CA GLN A 66 95.96 -40.40 28.62
C GLN A 66 97.33 -40.67 29.27
N SER A 67 98.36 -40.98 28.49
CA SER A 67 99.63 -41.47 29.03
C SER A 67 100.51 -40.39 29.66
N VAL A 68 100.18 -39.10 29.51
CA VAL A 68 100.98 -37.99 30.04
C VAL A 68 100.30 -37.39 31.26
N TYR A 69 101.02 -37.34 32.37
CA TYR A 69 100.59 -36.70 33.61
C TYR A 69 101.57 -35.59 33.98
N VAL A 70 101.06 -34.49 34.51
CA VAL A 70 101.86 -33.37 35.02
C VAL A 70 101.49 -33.15 36.48
N CYS A 71 102.49 -33.03 37.34
CA CYS A 71 102.29 -32.76 38.76
C CYS A 71 101.85 -31.30 38.96
N GLY A 72 100.70 -31.13 39.61
CA GLY A 72 100.18 -29.84 40.02
C GLY A 72 100.91 -29.27 41.25
N PRO A 73 100.56 -28.04 41.66
CA PRO A 73 101.17 -27.39 42.83
C PRO A 73 100.83 -28.04 44.17
N ALA A 74 99.87 -28.97 44.21
CA ALA A 74 99.38 -29.62 45.44
C ALA A 74 99.89 -31.06 45.62
N ASP A 75 101.07 -31.38 45.07
CA ASP A 75 101.64 -32.75 45.11
C ASP A 75 100.65 -33.79 44.54
N ASN A 76 100.04 -33.46 43.41
CA ASN A 76 98.99 -34.27 42.79
C ASN A 76 99.23 -34.43 41.28
N TRP A 77 99.20 -35.67 40.80
CA TRP A 77 99.28 -35.95 39.36
C TRP A 77 97.98 -35.59 38.66
N VAL A 78 98.06 -34.70 37.67
CA VAL A 78 96.94 -34.32 36.79
C VAL A 78 97.20 -34.89 35.40
N MET A 79 96.22 -35.60 34.86
CA MET A 79 96.28 -36.12 33.48
C MET A 79 96.26 -34.96 32.48
N VAL A 80 97.14 -35.00 31.48
CA VAL A 80 97.14 -34.07 30.37
C VAL A 80 96.54 -34.76 29.15
N GLY A 81 95.35 -34.29 28.78
CA GLY A 81 94.50 -34.89 27.76
C GLY A 81 93.08 -35.11 28.32
N ARG A 82 92.06 -34.84 27.52
CA ARG A 82 90.68 -35.24 27.83
C ARG A 82 90.24 -36.24 26.79
N GLU A 83 89.92 -37.45 27.22
CA GLU A 83 89.31 -38.44 26.34
C GLU A 83 87.91 -37.95 25.97
N LEU A 84 87.66 -37.73 24.68
CA LEU A 84 86.29 -37.72 24.18
C LEU A 84 85.76 -39.15 24.30
N PRO A 85 84.53 -39.38 24.78
CA PRO A 85 84.01 -40.73 24.93
C PRO A 85 84.23 -41.52 23.63
N ALA A 86 85.10 -42.54 23.67
CA ALA A 86 85.35 -43.38 22.51
C ALA A 86 84.12 -44.25 22.21
N ALA A 87 83.39 -44.63 23.26
CA ALA A 87 82.13 -45.34 23.16
C ALA A 87 81.06 -44.47 22.46
N GLY A 88 80.50 -45.00 21.37
CA GLY A 88 79.42 -44.36 20.63
C GLY A 88 79.86 -43.29 19.63
N MET A 89 81.16 -43.16 19.36
CA MET A 89 81.70 -42.34 18.27
C MET A 89 81.41 -42.97 16.89
N ASP A 90 80.12 -43.15 16.60
CA ASP A 90 79.64 -43.69 15.34
C ASP A 90 79.47 -42.56 14.30
N PRO A 91 79.75 -42.80 13.01
CA PRO A 91 79.50 -41.83 11.95
C PRO A 91 78.07 -41.27 12.00
N GLY A 92 77.94 -39.95 11.91
CA GLY A 92 76.63 -39.26 11.87
C GLY A 92 76.07 -38.86 13.24
N LYS A 93 76.73 -39.19 14.35
CA LYS A 93 76.42 -38.63 15.68
C LYS A 93 77.20 -37.34 15.94
N VAL A 94 76.65 -36.48 16.80
CA VAL A 94 77.31 -35.26 17.28
C VAL A 94 77.65 -35.37 18.76
N LEU A 95 78.76 -34.77 19.16
CA LEU A 95 79.12 -34.65 20.57
C LEU A 95 78.20 -33.60 21.22
N ALA A 96 77.34 -34.06 22.12
CA ALA A 96 76.42 -33.21 22.87
C ALA A 96 76.76 -33.21 24.35
N VAL A 97 76.35 -32.17 25.08
CA VAL A 97 76.41 -32.14 26.54
C VAL A 97 75.05 -32.57 27.08
N GLY A 98 74.99 -33.77 27.65
CA GLY A 98 73.83 -34.33 28.33
C GLY A 98 73.84 -34.14 29.83
N GLN A 99 72.87 -34.74 30.51
CA GLN A 99 72.74 -34.68 31.98
C GLN A 99 73.89 -35.38 32.72
N ALA A 100 74.59 -36.31 32.06
CA ALA A 100 75.72 -37.06 32.61
C ALA A 100 77.10 -36.62 32.08
N GLY A 101 77.17 -35.50 31.33
CA GLY A 101 78.41 -35.02 30.70
C GLY A 101 78.38 -35.08 29.17
N THR A 102 79.55 -35.14 28.55
CA THR A 102 79.66 -35.21 27.07
C THR A 102 79.31 -36.62 26.58
N GLU A 103 78.44 -36.73 25.58
CA GLU A 103 77.99 -37.98 24.99
C GLU A 103 77.76 -37.83 23.48
N TRP A 104 77.93 -38.91 22.71
CA TRP A 104 77.62 -38.93 21.28
C TRP A 104 76.14 -39.24 21.06
N LYS A 105 75.40 -38.28 20.48
CA LYS A 105 73.97 -38.41 20.21
C LYS A 105 73.65 -38.27 18.73
N ALA A 106 72.72 -39.09 18.25
CA ALA A 106 72.12 -38.90 16.94
C ALA A 106 71.10 -37.75 17.00
N PRO A 107 70.89 -37.02 15.89
CA PRO A 107 69.70 -36.17 15.74
C PRO A 107 68.43 -36.98 16.04
N SER A 108 67.48 -36.38 16.74
CA SER A 108 66.26 -37.06 17.19
C SER A 108 65.07 -36.10 17.26
N GLY A 109 63.87 -36.65 17.50
CA GLY A 109 62.61 -35.90 17.49
C GLY A 109 62.03 -35.85 16.08
N ASP A 110 61.76 -34.65 15.60
CA ASP A 110 61.16 -34.38 14.29
C ASP A 110 62.15 -34.55 13.11
N VAL A 111 63.43 -34.72 13.42
CA VAL A 111 64.50 -34.93 12.44
C VAL A 111 65.17 -36.28 12.63
N GLY A 112 65.57 -36.89 11.52
CA GLY A 112 66.31 -38.14 11.47
C GLY A 112 67.44 -38.11 10.42
N GLY A 113 68.18 -39.22 10.34
CA GLY A 113 69.34 -39.36 9.45
C GLY A 113 70.66 -38.98 10.13
N THR A 114 71.70 -38.82 9.32
CA THR A 114 73.02 -38.34 9.76
C THR A 114 73.08 -36.82 9.66
N VAL A 115 74.06 -36.20 10.32
CA VAL A 115 74.31 -34.74 10.20
C VAL A 115 74.47 -34.29 8.75
N ASP A 116 75.12 -35.09 7.91
CA ASP A 116 75.33 -34.80 6.49
C ASP A 116 74.05 -34.96 5.64
N ASN A 117 73.04 -35.66 6.17
CA ASN A 117 71.80 -35.96 5.46
C ASN A 117 70.58 -35.89 6.39
N LEU A 118 70.44 -34.79 7.12
CA LEU A 118 69.30 -34.53 7.97
C LEU A 118 68.01 -34.44 7.14
N ARG A 119 66.96 -35.10 7.61
CA ARG A 119 65.62 -35.02 7.03
C ARG A 119 64.58 -34.82 8.14
N VAL A 120 63.61 -33.97 7.86
CA VAL A 120 62.42 -33.81 8.70
C VAL A 120 61.49 -34.98 8.41
N SER A 121 61.26 -35.83 9.41
CA SER A 121 60.33 -36.96 9.35
C SER A 121 59.08 -36.72 10.18
N GLY A 122 59.07 -35.67 10.99
CA GLY A 122 57.93 -35.29 11.82
C GLY A 122 57.80 -33.78 12.00
N LEU A 123 56.63 -33.35 12.46
CA LEU A 123 56.36 -31.99 12.92
C LEU A 123 55.54 -32.06 14.21
N GLN A 124 56.09 -31.56 15.32
CA GLN A 124 55.53 -31.65 16.67
C GLN A 124 55.27 -33.11 17.11
N GLY A 125 56.20 -34.01 16.79
CA GLY A 125 56.10 -35.44 17.11
C GLY A 125 55.12 -36.23 16.24
N ARG A 126 54.57 -35.60 15.19
CA ARG A 126 53.63 -36.24 14.25
C ARG A 126 54.32 -36.49 12.92
N THR A 127 54.18 -37.70 12.37
CA THR A 127 54.84 -38.12 11.13
C THR A 127 54.48 -37.21 9.95
N VAL A 128 55.48 -36.87 9.13
CA VAL A 128 55.30 -36.28 7.80
C VAL A 128 55.39 -37.41 6.78
N SER A 129 54.36 -37.54 5.94
CA SER A 129 54.25 -38.58 4.91
C SER A 129 55.37 -38.48 3.88
N ALA A 130 55.79 -39.65 3.36
CA ALA A 130 56.74 -39.75 2.26
C ALA A 130 56.10 -39.61 0.87
N ALA A 131 54.80 -39.29 0.80
CA ALA A 131 54.13 -39.02 -0.46
C ALA A 131 54.77 -37.83 -1.18
N VAL A 132 54.96 -37.95 -2.50
CA VAL A 132 55.55 -36.90 -3.33
C VAL A 132 54.50 -35.79 -3.56
N PRO A 133 54.76 -34.53 -3.15
CA PRO A 133 53.84 -33.43 -3.42
C PRO A 133 53.76 -33.11 -4.91
N SER A 134 52.57 -32.76 -5.37
CA SER A 134 52.31 -32.16 -6.69
C SER A 134 52.28 -30.64 -6.60
N GLU A 135 52.39 -29.96 -7.76
CA GLU A 135 52.24 -28.51 -7.81
C GLU A 135 50.85 -28.10 -7.30
N GLY A 136 50.82 -27.21 -6.30
CA GLY A 136 49.59 -26.72 -5.67
C GLY A 136 49.14 -27.50 -4.43
N ASP A 137 49.77 -28.62 -4.09
CA ASP A 137 49.47 -29.33 -2.84
C ASP A 137 49.84 -28.50 -1.60
N VAL A 138 49.05 -28.70 -0.55
CA VAL A 138 49.29 -28.16 0.80
C VAL A 138 49.52 -29.31 1.78
N LEU A 139 50.34 -29.07 2.80
CA LEU A 139 50.54 -30.04 3.86
C LEU A 139 49.32 -30.01 4.79
N SER A 140 48.54 -31.09 4.79
CA SER A 140 47.27 -31.20 5.52
C SER A 140 47.31 -32.38 6.50
N TRP A 141 46.55 -32.28 7.58
CA TRP A 141 46.48 -33.34 8.59
C TRP A 141 45.53 -34.45 8.14
N ASN A 142 46.05 -35.65 7.91
CA ASN A 142 45.25 -36.84 7.68
C ASN A 142 44.97 -37.54 9.02
N GLY A 143 43.73 -37.41 9.50
CA GLY A 143 43.29 -38.04 10.75
C GLY A 143 43.30 -39.58 10.73
N THR A 144 43.15 -40.21 9.56
CA THR A 144 43.20 -41.67 9.41
C THR A 144 44.62 -42.20 9.49
N LEU A 145 45.57 -41.52 8.86
CA LEU A 145 46.99 -41.89 8.92
C LEU A 145 47.72 -41.33 10.15
N SER A 146 47.07 -40.42 10.88
CA SER A 146 47.70 -39.64 11.96
C SER A 146 49.03 -39.02 11.53
N ALA A 147 49.04 -38.48 10.31
CA ALA A 147 50.23 -37.93 9.66
C ALA A 147 49.89 -36.66 8.88
N TRP A 148 50.89 -35.80 8.73
CA TRP A 148 50.86 -34.70 7.78
C TRP A 148 51.14 -35.23 6.38
N GLU A 149 50.28 -34.96 5.41
CA GLU A 149 50.51 -35.38 4.04
C GLU A 149 50.18 -34.27 3.03
N PRO A 150 50.91 -34.22 1.90
CA PRO A 150 50.54 -33.33 0.80
C PRO A 150 49.21 -33.77 0.22
N ARG A 151 48.27 -32.84 0.12
CA ARG A 151 47.00 -33.01 -0.58
C ARG A 151 46.70 -31.76 -1.38
N PRO A 152 45.85 -31.86 -2.41
CA PRO A 152 45.22 -30.69 -2.97
C PRO A 152 44.54 -29.89 -1.85
N PRO A 153 44.54 -28.54 -1.90
CA PRO A 153 43.85 -27.73 -0.92
C PRO A 153 42.36 -28.12 -0.88
N GLU A 154 41.95 -28.81 0.18
CA GLU A 154 40.55 -29.12 0.46
C GLU A 154 39.87 -27.81 0.90
N GLY A 155 39.32 -27.13 -0.10
CA GLY A 155 38.48 -25.97 0.04
C GLY A 155 37.43 -26.05 -1.06
N GLN A 156 36.48 -26.98 -0.92
CA GLN A 156 35.18 -26.78 -1.55
C GLN A 156 34.61 -25.55 -0.88
N TYR A 157 34.81 -24.39 -1.50
CA TYR A 157 33.93 -23.28 -1.25
C TYR A 157 32.56 -23.73 -1.74
N GLU A 158 31.73 -24.25 -0.85
CA GLU A 158 30.31 -24.44 -1.17
C GLU A 158 29.71 -23.05 -1.28
N ALA A 159 29.58 -22.61 -2.52
CA ALA A 159 28.91 -21.38 -2.82
C ALA A 159 27.42 -21.56 -2.46
N GLY A 160 26.87 -20.62 -1.69
CA GLY A 160 25.43 -20.58 -1.45
C GLY A 160 24.66 -20.33 -2.75
N THR A 161 23.35 -20.59 -2.75
CA THR A 161 22.47 -20.34 -3.90
C THR A 161 22.72 -18.95 -4.50
N GLY A 162 23.00 -18.88 -5.81
CA GLY A 162 23.30 -17.63 -6.51
C GLY A 162 24.79 -17.30 -6.70
N VAL A 163 25.71 -18.02 -6.05
CA VAL A 163 27.16 -17.87 -6.23
C VAL A 163 27.72 -19.18 -6.78
N LEU A 164 28.70 -19.09 -7.69
CA LEU A 164 29.40 -20.25 -8.24
C LEU A 164 30.90 -20.05 -8.05
N ILE A 165 31.56 -20.99 -7.39
CA ILE A 165 33.02 -20.95 -7.19
C ILE A 165 33.63 -22.14 -7.91
N ALA A 166 34.40 -21.84 -8.98
CA ALA A 166 35.05 -22.83 -9.82
C ALA A 166 36.52 -22.44 -10.04
N GLY A 167 37.42 -23.19 -9.41
CA GLY A 167 38.87 -22.94 -9.50
C GLY A 167 39.25 -21.54 -8.99
N ARG A 168 39.70 -20.66 -9.90
CA ARG A 168 40.11 -19.28 -9.59
C ARG A 168 39.03 -18.23 -9.89
N SER A 169 37.83 -18.67 -10.27
CA SER A 169 36.75 -17.79 -10.70
C SER A 169 35.62 -17.79 -9.68
N ILE A 170 35.15 -16.58 -9.33
CA ILE A 170 33.91 -16.35 -8.59
C ILE A 170 32.90 -15.82 -9.61
N GLY A 171 31.83 -16.56 -9.83
CA GLY A 171 30.72 -16.18 -10.69
C GLY A 171 29.43 -16.04 -9.90
N VAL A 172 28.44 -15.40 -10.51
CA VAL A 172 27.04 -15.51 -10.10
C VAL A 172 26.41 -16.66 -10.88
N ASP A 173 25.52 -17.41 -10.25
CA ASP A 173 24.74 -18.43 -10.96
C ASP A 173 23.73 -17.71 -11.88
N GLU A 174 24.00 -17.77 -13.18
CA GLU A 174 23.18 -17.16 -14.22
C GLU A 174 21.77 -17.80 -14.31
N ALA A 175 21.49 -18.92 -13.64
CA ALA A 175 20.12 -19.46 -13.55
C ALA A 175 19.30 -18.82 -12.41
N THR A 176 19.94 -18.27 -11.37
CA THR A 176 19.24 -17.75 -10.19
C THR A 176 19.38 -16.24 -9.97
N VAL A 177 20.43 -15.60 -10.48
CA VAL A 177 20.63 -14.14 -10.33
C VAL A 177 19.96 -13.39 -11.48
N PRO A 178 19.09 -12.39 -11.20
CA PRO A 178 18.47 -11.60 -12.25
C PRO A 178 19.49 -10.88 -13.13
N ASN A 179 19.30 -10.96 -14.44
CA ASN A 179 20.12 -10.26 -15.41
C ASN A 179 19.47 -8.90 -15.73
N TYR A 180 20.21 -7.81 -15.52
CA TYR A 180 19.74 -6.46 -15.83
C TYR A 180 20.54 -5.91 -17.01
N SER A 181 19.85 -5.60 -18.10
CA SER A 181 20.43 -5.06 -19.32
C SER A 181 19.75 -3.75 -19.72
N THR A 182 20.43 -2.94 -20.52
CA THR A 182 19.90 -1.68 -21.04
C THR A 182 20.26 -1.50 -22.50
N GLY A 183 19.47 -0.73 -23.23
CA GLY A 183 19.74 -0.43 -24.63
C GLY A 183 18.79 0.62 -25.20
N LEU A 184 18.91 0.87 -26.49
CA LEU A 184 18.04 1.81 -27.22
C LEU A 184 17.01 1.01 -28.02
N GLY A 185 15.73 1.23 -27.73
CA GLY A 185 14.62 0.50 -28.33
C GLY A 185 14.21 -0.72 -27.51
N ALA A 186 13.02 -1.24 -27.83
CA ALA A 186 12.44 -2.42 -27.18
C ALA A 186 13.41 -3.63 -27.30
N PRO A 187 13.51 -4.47 -26.26
CA PRO A 187 14.42 -5.60 -26.27
C PRO A 187 14.07 -6.58 -27.38
N ALA A 188 15.09 -7.02 -28.11
CA ALA A 188 14.99 -8.05 -29.13
C ALA A 188 16.00 -9.17 -28.82
N GLY A 189 15.57 -10.42 -28.93
CA GLY A 189 16.40 -11.58 -28.64
C GLY A 189 15.84 -12.45 -27.51
N ALA A 190 16.54 -13.56 -27.27
CA ALA A 190 16.20 -14.55 -26.27
C ALA A 190 16.19 -13.97 -24.85
N CYS A 191 15.34 -14.50 -23.98
CA CYS A 191 15.26 -14.14 -22.58
C CYS A 191 14.71 -15.27 -21.73
N GLU A 192 14.96 -15.26 -20.43
CA GLU A 192 14.50 -16.28 -19.50
C GLU A 192 13.52 -15.74 -18.46
N ALA A 193 12.39 -16.43 -18.34
CA ALA A 193 11.26 -16.01 -17.55
C ALA A 193 11.63 -15.82 -16.07
N GLY A 194 11.29 -14.67 -15.51
CA GLY A 194 11.55 -14.38 -14.08
C GLY A 194 12.99 -14.02 -13.74
N ARG A 195 13.93 -14.11 -14.69
CA ARG A 195 15.34 -13.74 -14.50
C ARG A 195 15.71 -12.45 -15.22
N ASP A 196 15.34 -12.32 -16.48
CA ASP A 196 15.88 -11.26 -17.33
C ASP A 196 15.01 -9.99 -17.29
N TYR A 197 15.66 -8.86 -17.05
CA TYR A 197 15.09 -7.51 -17.03
C TYR A 197 15.87 -6.61 -17.99
N TYR A 198 15.14 -5.76 -18.71
CA TYR A 198 15.71 -4.85 -19.68
C TYR A 198 15.08 -3.46 -19.56
N VAL A 199 15.90 -2.41 -19.62
CA VAL A 199 15.41 -1.02 -19.68
C VAL A 199 15.72 -0.44 -21.05
N ASP A 200 14.67 -0.07 -21.79
CA ASP A 200 14.79 0.76 -23.00
C ASP A 200 15.04 2.20 -22.57
N LEU A 201 16.23 2.72 -22.83
CA LEU A 201 16.64 4.07 -22.45
C LEU A 201 16.02 5.15 -23.34
N SER A 202 15.54 4.79 -24.53
CA SER A 202 14.90 5.74 -25.46
C SER A 202 13.48 6.12 -25.01
N SER A 203 12.73 5.14 -24.51
CA SER A 203 11.36 5.32 -24.03
C SER A 203 11.25 5.23 -22.50
N GLN A 204 12.36 5.06 -21.79
CA GLN A 204 12.44 4.84 -20.33
C GLN A 204 11.52 3.70 -19.84
N GLN A 205 11.36 2.67 -20.68
CA GLN A 205 10.40 1.60 -20.49
C GLN A 205 11.09 0.35 -19.90
N LEU A 206 10.58 -0.15 -18.78
CA LEU A 206 11.03 -1.40 -18.19
C LEU A 206 10.33 -2.58 -18.86
N TYR A 207 11.12 -3.62 -19.16
CA TYR A 207 10.67 -4.91 -19.64
C TYR A 207 11.16 -5.99 -18.68
N TYR A 208 10.34 -7.02 -18.49
CA TYR A 208 10.72 -8.26 -17.83
C TYR A 208 10.41 -9.43 -18.76
N CYS A 209 11.18 -10.50 -18.67
CA CYS A 209 10.85 -11.72 -19.39
C CYS A 209 9.73 -12.46 -18.65
N GLY A 210 8.53 -12.51 -19.24
CA GLY A 210 7.34 -13.12 -18.62
C GLY A 210 7.16 -14.61 -18.95
N ALA A 211 7.80 -15.06 -20.03
CA ALA A 211 7.93 -16.46 -20.47
C ALA A 211 9.23 -16.56 -21.28
N ALA A 212 9.76 -17.77 -21.48
CA ALA A 212 10.98 -17.95 -22.29
C ALA A 212 10.87 -17.22 -23.64
N ASP A 213 11.90 -16.45 -23.96
CA ASP A 213 12.06 -15.60 -25.15
C ASP A 213 10.94 -14.59 -25.37
N THR A 214 10.18 -14.27 -24.32
CA THR A 214 9.01 -13.39 -24.39
C THR A 214 9.15 -12.22 -23.43
N TRP A 215 9.64 -11.11 -23.97
CA TRP A 215 9.68 -9.83 -23.27
C TRP A 215 8.29 -9.25 -23.07
N ARG A 216 8.02 -8.76 -21.86
CA ARG A 216 6.79 -8.05 -21.50
C ARG A 216 7.15 -6.69 -20.95
N ALA A 217 6.55 -5.65 -21.51
CA ALA A 217 6.62 -4.31 -20.95
C ALA A 217 5.93 -4.29 -19.58
N VAL A 218 6.62 -3.82 -18.53
CA VAL A 218 5.99 -3.45 -17.26
C VAL A 218 5.20 -2.18 -17.52
N GLY A 219 3.90 -2.12 -17.20
CA GLY A 219 3.06 -0.95 -17.47
C GLY A 219 3.81 0.37 -17.24
N GLY A 220 4.04 1.11 -18.34
CA GLY A 220 4.93 2.26 -18.35
C GLY A 220 4.50 3.32 -17.34
N MET A 221 5.45 4.17 -16.94
CA MET A 221 5.20 5.31 -16.04
C MET A 221 4.24 6.31 -16.70
N GLU A 222 2.95 6.02 -16.66
CA GLU A 222 1.81 6.92 -16.68
C GLU A 222 0.56 6.07 -16.40
N HIS A 223 0.30 5.79 -15.11
CA HIS A 223 -1.07 5.45 -14.68
C HIS A 223 -1.88 6.75 -14.55
N SER A 224 -1.96 7.53 -15.62
CA SER A 224 -2.91 8.63 -15.76
C SER A 224 -4.13 8.08 -16.50
N HIS A 225 -4.98 7.31 -15.81
CA HIS A 225 -6.27 6.95 -16.39
C HIS A 225 -7.16 8.20 -16.42
N ALA A 226 -7.12 8.93 -17.53
CA ALA A 226 -8.16 9.88 -17.86
C ALA A 226 -9.51 9.13 -17.89
N TRP A 227 -10.53 9.69 -17.22
CA TRP A 227 -11.89 9.17 -17.30
C TRP A 227 -12.30 9.05 -18.78
N GLY A 228 -12.52 7.81 -19.24
CA GLY A 228 -12.83 7.49 -20.64
C GLY A 228 -11.79 6.62 -21.39
N SER A 229 -10.64 6.31 -20.80
CA SER A 229 -9.63 5.43 -21.43
C SER A 229 -9.83 3.91 -21.18
N ILE A 230 -10.91 3.51 -20.50
CA ILE A 230 -11.29 2.10 -20.37
C ILE A 230 -11.76 1.62 -21.75
N THR A 231 -10.94 0.80 -22.41
CA THR A 231 -11.31 0.13 -23.66
C THR A 231 -11.69 -1.32 -23.33
N GLY A 232 -12.91 -1.71 -23.72
CA GLY A 232 -13.55 -2.98 -23.37
C GLY A 232 -15.08 -2.84 -23.42
N ALA A 233 -15.82 -3.95 -23.48
CA ALA A 233 -17.28 -3.90 -23.38
C ALA A 233 -17.67 -3.47 -21.95
N LEU A 234 -18.43 -2.38 -21.84
CA LEU A 234 -18.81 -1.79 -20.55
C LEU A 234 -19.57 -2.77 -19.63
N SER A 235 -20.13 -3.84 -20.20
CA SER A 235 -20.78 -4.95 -19.51
C SER A 235 -19.88 -5.72 -18.55
N ASP A 236 -18.56 -5.66 -18.75
CA ASP A 236 -17.60 -6.49 -18.02
C ASP A 236 -17.02 -5.78 -16.78
N GLN A 237 -17.40 -4.50 -16.57
CA GLN A 237 -17.02 -3.70 -15.41
C GLN A 237 -18.09 -3.86 -14.31
N ALA A 238 -17.96 -4.91 -13.49
CA ALA A 238 -18.92 -5.25 -12.43
C ALA A 238 -19.06 -4.16 -11.33
N ASP A 239 -18.07 -3.28 -11.20
CA ASP A 239 -18.00 -2.19 -10.23
C ASP A 239 -18.73 -0.93 -10.69
N LEU A 240 -18.82 -0.68 -12.00
CA LEU A 240 -19.53 0.44 -12.60
C LEU A 240 -21.03 0.38 -12.31
N TRP A 241 -21.61 -0.83 -12.31
CA TRP A 241 -23.03 -1.02 -11.97
C TRP A 241 -23.31 -0.72 -10.49
N ALA A 242 -22.43 -1.13 -9.57
CA ALA A 242 -22.55 -0.82 -8.15
C ALA A 242 -22.33 0.68 -7.85
N ALA A 243 -21.36 1.30 -8.53
CA ALA A 243 -21.01 2.71 -8.36
C ALA A 243 -22.08 3.66 -8.91
N LEU A 244 -22.72 3.31 -10.04
CA LEU A 244 -23.72 4.16 -10.69
C LEU A 244 -25.17 3.82 -10.27
N GLY A 245 -25.46 2.54 -10.01
CA GLY A 245 -26.78 2.06 -9.59
C GLY A 245 -27.24 2.58 -8.23
N SER A 246 -26.33 3.15 -7.44
CA SER A 246 -26.62 3.80 -6.16
C SER A 246 -26.64 5.33 -6.25
N LYS A 247 -26.36 5.90 -7.43
CA LYS A 247 -26.26 7.35 -7.67
C LYS A 247 -27.38 7.90 -8.54
N ALA A 248 -27.94 7.10 -9.43
CA ALA A 248 -29.22 7.38 -10.06
C ALA A 248 -30.32 6.75 -9.20
N ASP A 249 -31.25 7.56 -8.69
CA ASP A 249 -32.44 7.04 -8.04
C ASP A 249 -33.16 6.08 -9.01
N SER A 250 -33.30 4.82 -8.62
CA SER A 250 -33.91 3.75 -9.43
C SER A 250 -35.36 4.04 -9.82
N THR A 251 -35.97 5.05 -9.21
CA THR A 251 -37.25 5.63 -9.60
C THR A 251 -37.22 7.14 -9.37
N HIS A 252 -37.00 7.95 -10.40
CA HIS A 252 -37.29 9.38 -10.31
C HIS A 252 -38.70 9.64 -10.86
N SER A 253 -39.67 9.82 -9.96
CA SER A 253 -41.04 10.23 -10.33
C SER A 253 -41.05 11.74 -10.56
N HIS A 254 -41.41 12.13 -11.78
CA HIS A 254 -41.77 13.51 -12.08
C HIS A 254 -43.27 13.66 -11.83
N THR A 255 -43.63 14.13 -10.64
CA THR A 255 -45.02 14.43 -10.31
C THR A 255 -45.43 15.74 -10.95
N ALA A 256 -46.61 15.77 -11.57
CA ALA A 256 -47.19 17.00 -12.06
C ALA A 256 -47.67 17.84 -10.87
N GLY A 257 -47.23 19.10 -10.80
CA GLY A 257 -47.57 20.03 -9.72
C GLY A 257 -48.68 21.03 -10.08
N GLY A 258 -49.10 21.83 -9.10
CA GLY A 258 -50.08 22.91 -9.29
C GLY A 258 -51.50 22.39 -9.40
N ASP A 259 -52.08 22.54 -10.60
CA ASP A 259 -53.48 22.20 -10.89
C ASP A 259 -53.68 20.72 -11.32
N LEU A 260 -52.57 20.02 -11.51
CA LEU A 260 -52.51 18.61 -11.91
C LEU A 260 -52.09 17.71 -10.74
N THR A 261 -52.39 16.43 -10.85
CA THR A 261 -51.86 15.35 -10.00
C THR A 261 -51.46 14.14 -10.86
N GLY A 262 -50.74 13.19 -10.27
CA GLY A 262 -50.21 12.00 -10.94
C GLY A 262 -48.82 12.21 -11.55
N ASP A 263 -48.31 11.16 -12.20
CA ASP A 263 -47.05 11.20 -12.95
C ASP A 263 -47.25 11.89 -14.32
N LEU A 264 -46.18 12.44 -14.91
CA LEU A 264 -46.24 13.10 -16.23
C LEU A 264 -46.83 12.21 -17.36
N SER A 265 -46.75 10.89 -17.24
CA SER A 265 -47.33 9.95 -18.21
C SER A 265 -48.84 9.69 -18.01
N ASN A 266 -49.41 10.11 -16.88
CA ASN A 266 -50.81 9.91 -16.53
C ASN A 266 -51.28 10.99 -15.53
N THR A 267 -51.54 12.20 -16.06
CA THR A 267 -51.95 13.35 -15.24
C THR A 267 -53.46 13.51 -15.18
N THR A 268 -53.97 14.03 -14.07
CA THR A 268 -55.38 14.40 -13.89
C THR A 268 -55.48 15.84 -13.38
N VAL A 269 -56.42 16.61 -13.94
CA VAL A 269 -56.74 17.96 -13.45
C VAL A 269 -57.56 17.84 -12.17
N VAL A 270 -56.99 18.28 -11.05
CA VAL A 270 -57.66 18.28 -9.73
C VAL A 270 -57.98 19.68 -9.24
N LYS A 271 -57.42 20.71 -9.88
CA LYS A 271 -57.73 22.12 -9.60
C LYS A 271 -57.77 22.94 -10.89
N ILE A 272 -58.42 24.10 -10.84
CA ILE A 272 -58.38 25.12 -11.88
C ILE A 272 -58.09 26.46 -11.19
N GLN A 273 -56.97 27.11 -11.54
CA GLN A 273 -56.45 28.29 -10.86
C GLN A 273 -56.30 28.07 -9.35
N SER A 274 -55.71 26.94 -8.96
CA SER A 274 -55.51 26.50 -7.57
C SER A 274 -56.79 26.24 -6.75
N ARG A 275 -57.97 26.23 -7.39
CA ARG A 275 -59.25 25.89 -6.77
C ARG A 275 -59.65 24.46 -7.10
N ALA A 276 -59.98 23.65 -6.10
CA ALA A 276 -60.31 22.23 -6.26
C ALA A 276 -61.45 21.99 -7.26
N VAL A 277 -61.36 20.90 -8.03
CA VAL A 277 -62.45 20.35 -8.86
C VAL A 277 -62.98 19.11 -8.17
N SER A 278 -64.30 19.04 -7.98
CA SER A 278 -64.98 17.94 -7.32
C SER A 278 -64.88 16.65 -8.13
N GLY A 279 -64.63 15.52 -7.46
CA GLY A 279 -64.66 14.18 -8.07
C GLY A 279 -66.05 13.57 -8.22
N ALA A 280 -67.13 14.33 -7.99
CA ALA A 280 -68.49 13.84 -8.17
C ALA A 280 -68.79 13.57 -9.65
N THR A 281 -69.45 12.45 -9.96
CA THR A 281 -69.83 12.09 -11.33
C THR A 281 -70.86 13.08 -11.90
N PRO A 282 -70.56 13.79 -13.01
CA PRO A 282 -71.54 14.67 -13.67
C PRO A 282 -72.70 13.87 -14.28
N SER A 283 -73.89 14.47 -14.30
CA SER A 283 -75.03 14.02 -15.09
C SER A 283 -75.18 14.87 -16.36
N ASP A 284 -75.86 14.33 -17.38
CA ASP A 284 -76.14 15.06 -18.63
C ASP A 284 -76.82 16.41 -18.36
N GLY A 285 -76.30 17.47 -18.99
CA GLY A 285 -76.79 18.84 -18.84
C GLY A 285 -76.22 19.64 -17.66
N GLN A 286 -75.29 19.08 -16.87
CA GLN A 286 -74.61 19.80 -15.79
C GLN A 286 -73.35 20.53 -16.27
N VAL A 287 -73.01 21.63 -15.59
CA VAL A 287 -71.78 22.41 -15.82
C VAL A 287 -70.95 22.49 -14.53
N LEU A 288 -69.66 22.85 -14.62
CA LEU A 288 -68.85 23.16 -13.44
C LEU A 288 -69.27 24.53 -12.88
N ILE A 289 -69.75 24.54 -11.63
CA ILE A 289 -70.19 25.73 -10.91
C ILE A 289 -69.32 25.90 -9.67
N TRP A 290 -68.92 27.14 -9.38
CA TRP A 290 -68.19 27.46 -8.15
C TRP A 290 -69.11 27.32 -6.94
N ASP A 291 -68.77 26.41 -6.03
CA ASP A 291 -69.43 26.26 -4.74
C ASP A 291 -68.69 27.08 -3.68
N GLN A 292 -69.33 28.16 -3.23
CA GLN A 292 -68.76 29.05 -2.20
C GLN A 292 -68.66 28.37 -0.82
N ALA A 293 -69.55 27.45 -0.48
CA ALA A 293 -69.52 26.78 0.83
C ALA A 293 -68.41 25.73 0.89
N ALA A 294 -68.21 24.99 -0.20
CA ALA A 294 -67.20 23.94 -0.31
C ALA A 294 -65.86 24.43 -0.90
N GLN A 295 -65.78 25.69 -1.34
CA GLN A 295 -64.60 26.31 -1.97
C GLN A 295 -64.02 25.45 -3.12
N GLN A 296 -64.89 24.88 -3.95
CA GLN A 296 -64.50 24.03 -5.08
C GLN A 296 -65.43 24.21 -6.28
N TRP A 297 -64.93 23.89 -7.47
CA TRP A 297 -65.74 23.67 -8.66
C TRP A 297 -66.46 22.34 -8.55
N LYS A 298 -67.78 22.30 -8.73
CA LYS A 298 -68.55 21.05 -8.73
C LYS A 298 -69.52 20.99 -9.91
N PRO A 299 -69.84 19.79 -10.42
CA PRO A 299 -70.96 19.64 -11.34
C PRO A 299 -72.25 20.13 -10.68
N GLY A 300 -73.01 20.95 -11.40
CA GLY A 300 -74.28 21.47 -10.93
C GLY A 300 -75.14 21.97 -12.08
N ASN A 301 -76.43 22.08 -11.81
CA ASN A 301 -77.36 22.76 -12.68
C ASN A 301 -77.20 24.26 -12.44
N ILE A 302 -77.19 25.06 -13.51
CA ILE A 302 -77.24 26.51 -13.39
C ILE A 302 -78.57 26.83 -12.72
N ALA A 303 -78.54 27.24 -11.45
CA ALA A 303 -79.72 27.74 -10.77
C ALA A 303 -80.12 29.04 -11.48
N GLY A 304 -81.27 29.01 -12.15
CA GLY A 304 -81.79 30.14 -12.90
C GLY A 304 -81.99 31.35 -11.99
N GLY A 305 -81.07 32.30 -12.04
CA GLY A 305 -81.36 33.70 -11.79
C GLY A 305 -81.84 34.31 -13.10
N GLY A 306 -83.14 34.22 -13.35
CA GLY A 306 -83.77 34.84 -14.52
C GLY A 306 -84.41 33.80 -15.43
N SER A 307 -85.73 33.89 -15.53
CA SER A 307 -86.62 33.24 -16.47
C SER A 307 -85.93 32.96 -17.80
N SER A 308 -85.94 31.70 -18.23
CA SER A 308 -85.77 31.34 -19.63
C SER A 308 -86.86 32.09 -20.39
N TRP A 309 -86.52 33.25 -20.95
CA TRP A 309 -87.41 34.01 -21.80
C TRP A 309 -87.53 33.26 -23.11
N ASP A 310 -88.66 32.57 -23.30
CA ASP A 310 -89.08 32.10 -24.60
C ASP A 310 -90.00 33.17 -25.22
N PRO A 311 -89.58 33.90 -26.26
CA PRO A 311 -90.43 34.87 -26.97
C PRO A 311 -91.68 34.27 -27.64
N MET A 312 -91.85 32.94 -27.62
CA MET A 312 -93.01 32.26 -28.19
C MET A 312 -93.96 31.67 -27.15
N ASP A 313 -93.77 31.94 -25.85
CA ASP A 313 -94.70 31.52 -24.80
C ASP A 313 -96.02 32.35 -24.84
N THR A 314 -97.10 31.70 -25.27
CA THR A 314 -98.44 32.30 -25.39
C THR A 314 -99.20 32.40 -24.07
N THR A 315 -98.63 31.95 -22.95
CA THR A 315 -99.28 31.99 -21.63
C THR A 315 -99.09 33.31 -20.89
N THR A 316 -98.24 34.20 -21.41
CA THR A 316 -97.89 35.47 -20.78
C THR A 316 -98.36 36.67 -21.64
N LEU A 317 -99.33 37.44 -21.13
CA LEU A 317 -99.77 38.71 -21.76
C LEU A 317 -98.93 39.87 -21.22
N VAL A 318 -98.08 40.46 -22.06
CA VAL A 318 -97.23 41.59 -21.68
C VAL A 318 -97.88 42.92 -22.07
N LEU A 319 -98.14 43.78 -21.08
CA LEU A 319 -98.47 45.18 -21.28
C LEU A 319 -97.22 46.02 -20.99
N ARG A 320 -96.66 46.69 -22.00
CA ARG A 320 -95.70 47.78 -21.77
C ARG A 320 -96.47 49.09 -21.71
N ASP A 321 -96.20 49.92 -20.71
CA ASP A 321 -96.44 51.35 -20.83
C ASP A 321 -95.22 52.11 -20.32
N ASP A 322 -94.82 53.13 -21.07
CA ASP A 322 -93.68 53.98 -20.75
C ASP A 322 -94.19 55.08 -19.80
N PHE A 323 -93.76 55.04 -18.53
CA PHE A 323 -94.08 56.07 -17.53
C PHE A 323 -93.35 57.39 -17.84
N CYS A 324 -93.67 58.04 -18.96
CA CYS A 324 -93.16 59.36 -19.28
C CYS A 324 -93.93 60.43 -18.49
N SER A 325 -93.18 61.33 -17.87
CA SER A 325 -93.64 62.44 -17.04
C SER A 325 -94.47 63.45 -17.86
N GLY A 326 -95.73 63.65 -17.47
CA GLY A 326 -96.59 64.68 -18.05
C GLY A 326 -97.83 64.89 -17.19
N GLY A 327 -97.92 66.02 -16.51
CA GLY A 327 -98.95 66.30 -15.52
C GLY A 327 -100.25 66.84 -16.10
N THR A 328 -101.37 66.53 -15.43
CA THR A 328 -102.57 67.38 -15.38
C THR A 328 -103.24 67.20 -14.01
N SER A 329 -103.50 68.33 -13.34
CA SER A 329 -104.55 68.59 -12.32
C SER A 329 -104.85 67.53 -11.24
N ALA A 330 -104.42 67.81 -10.00
CA ALA A 330 -104.88 67.22 -8.73
C ALA A 330 -105.36 65.74 -8.76
N GLY A 331 -104.42 64.79 -8.65
CA GLY A 331 -104.72 63.38 -8.32
C GLY A 331 -104.63 62.35 -9.46
N GLN A 332 -104.02 62.69 -10.60
CA GLN A 332 -103.84 61.79 -11.75
C GLN A 332 -102.40 61.21 -11.88
N ILE A 333 -102.26 59.96 -12.34
CA ILE A 333 -100.99 59.24 -12.57
C ILE A 333 -100.88 58.81 -14.06
N GLY A 334 -99.71 59.05 -14.67
CA GLY A 334 -99.34 58.60 -16.03
C GLY A 334 -99.91 59.44 -17.17
N ALA A 335 -99.31 59.36 -18.37
CA ALA A 335 -99.64 60.17 -19.55
C ALA A 335 -101.07 59.99 -20.08
N LEU A 336 -101.79 58.96 -19.62
CA LEU A 336 -103.19 58.68 -19.95
C LEU A 336 -104.19 59.21 -18.89
N GLY A 337 -103.71 59.84 -17.80
CA GLY A 337 -104.55 60.61 -16.87
C GLY A 337 -105.36 59.77 -15.87
N TRP A 338 -104.79 58.68 -15.35
CA TRP A 338 -105.49 57.78 -14.41
C TRP A 338 -105.75 58.46 -13.07
N ALA A 339 -107.00 58.58 -12.62
CA ALA A 339 -107.35 59.20 -11.34
C ALA A 339 -108.07 58.22 -10.38
N THR A 340 -107.80 58.33 -9.08
CA THR A 340 -108.53 57.59 -8.03
C THR A 340 -109.61 58.49 -7.41
N SER A 341 -110.86 58.03 -7.35
CA SER A 341 -111.99 58.76 -6.75
C SER A 341 -112.72 57.86 -5.74
N THR A 342 -112.87 58.34 -4.50
CA THR A 342 -113.75 57.72 -3.48
C THR A 342 -114.89 58.69 -3.19
N ILE A 343 -116.07 58.45 -3.77
CA ILE A 343 -117.33 59.10 -3.38
C ILE A 343 -118.09 58.14 -2.45
N GLN A 344 -118.65 58.69 -1.38
CA GLN A 344 -119.39 57.98 -0.34
C GLN A 344 -120.71 57.40 -0.90
N GLY A 345 -120.91 56.08 -0.78
CA GLY A 345 -122.21 55.42 -1.01
C GLY A 345 -122.51 54.98 -2.44
N THR A 346 -122.16 53.71 -2.74
CA THR A 346 -122.82 52.81 -3.73
C THR A 346 -122.89 53.24 -5.21
N ALA A 347 -121.80 53.05 -5.97
CA ALA A 347 -121.71 52.44 -7.31
C ALA A 347 -120.33 52.77 -7.96
N ILE A 348 -119.58 51.76 -8.41
CA ILE A 348 -118.27 51.92 -9.07
C ILE A 348 -118.50 52.35 -10.53
N SER A 349 -118.06 53.55 -10.91
CA SER A 349 -118.04 54.05 -12.29
C SER A 349 -116.60 54.37 -12.70
N THR A 350 -116.13 53.76 -13.79
CA THR A 350 -114.81 53.97 -14.41
C THR A 350 -114.78 55.28 -15.19
N SER A 351 -113.79 56.13 -14.94
CA SER A 351 -113.56 57.36 -15.72
C SER A 351 -112.65 57.07 -16.92
N TYR A 352 -113.20 57.25 -18.11
CA TYR A 352 -112.58 57.05 -19.43
C TYR A 352 -111.92 58.34 -19.95
N ASN A 353 -110.84 58.20 -20.74
CA ASN A 353 -110.33 59.30 -21.56
C ASN A 353 -110.81 59.09 -23.01
N ILE A 354 -111.81 59.88 -23.38
CA ILE A 354 -112.37 60.05 -24.73
C ILE A 354 -111.29 60.69 -25.63
N GLY A 355 -110.40 59.88 -26.21
CA GLY A 355 -109.30 60.45 -27.01
C GLY A 355 -108.50 59.56 -27.97
N SER A 356 -108.44 58.23 -27.84
CA SER A 356 -107.64 57.39 -28.75
C SER A 356 -108.43 56.20 -29.28
N TYR A 357 -108.87 56.31 -30.53
CA TYR A 357 -109.47 55.21 -31.28
C TYR A 357 -108.36 54.24 -31.74
N LEU A 358 -108.62 52.94 -31.56
CA LEU A 358 -107.92 51.77 -32.13
C LEU A 358 -106.64 51.30 -31.41
N HIS A 359 -106.80 50.63 -30.27
CA HIS A 359 -105.93 49.50 -29.91
C HIS A 359 -106.78 48.26 -29.55
N PRO A 360 -106.52 47.09 -30.17
CA PRO A 360 -107.34 45.88 -29.99
C PRO A 360 -107.13 45.16 -28.65
N CYS A 361 -106.33 45.72 -27.72
CA CYS A 361 -106.13 45.21 -26.36
C CYS A 361 -106.19 46.40 -25.39
N GLU A 362 -107.39 46.89 -25.08
CA GLU A 362 -107.57 48.02 -24.16
C GLU A 362 -107.93 47.51 -22.76
N LEU A 363 -107.06 47.76 -21.78
CA LEU A 363 -107.32 47.47 -20.37
C LEU A 363 -108.34 48.49 -19.84
N ARG A 364 -109.62 48.16 -19.95
CA ARG A 364 -110.75 49.09 -19.73
C ARG A 364 -111.11 49.36 -18.26
N GLY A 365 -110.26 49.00 -17.31
CA GLY A 365 -110.35 49.41 -15.89
C GLY A 365 -109.87 48.36 -14.88
N ILE A 366 -109.48 48.82 -13.69
CA ILE A 366 -109.16 48.01 -12.50
C ILE A 366 -110.07 48.51 -11.37
N GLY A 367 -110.87 47.62 -10.75
CA GLY A 367 -111.77 47.98 -9.64
C GLY A 367 -111.64 47.03 -8.45
N VAL A 368 -111.73 47.58 -7.23
CA VAL A 368 -111.80 46.84 -5.96
C VAL A 368 -113.07 47.26 -5.19
N SER A 369 -113.84 46.30 -4.64
CA SER A 369 -115.12 46.53 -3.94
C SER A 369 -114.98 46.26 -2.43
N SER A 370 -115.70 47.03 -1.59
CA SER A 370 -115.52 47.07 -0.12
C SER A 370 -116.84 47.08 0.69
N THR A 371 -117.61 45.99 0.70
CA THR A 371 -118.87 45.94 1.50
C THR A 371 -118.90 44.88 2.61
N ASN A 372 -117.89 44.04 2.81
CA ASN A 372 -117.73 43.19 4.00
C ASN A 372 -116.25 42.90 4.29
N ALA A 373 -115.86 42.88 5.57
CA ALA A 373 -114.47 42.77 6.02
C ALA A 373 -113.80 41.40 5.75
N ASN A 374 -114.49 40.44 5.13
CA ASN A 374 -113.98 39.10 4.83
C ASN A 374 -114.05 38.71 3.33
N ASP A 375 -114.38 39.62 2.42
CA ASP A 375 -114.33 39.35 0.96
C ASP A 375 -113.08 39.97 0.32
N GLY A 376 -112.16 39.10 -0.10
CA GLY A 376 -110.82 39.43 -0.55
C GLY A 376 -110.71 40.33 -1.79
N LYS A 377 -109.63 41.11 -1.80
CA LYS A 377 -109.13 41.96 -2.89
C LYS A 377 -108.99 41.15 -4.19
N SER A 378 -109.89 41.34 -5.14
CA SER A 378 -109.92 40.61 -6.41
C SER A 378 -109.74 41.56 -7.59
N LEU A 379 -108.81 41.25 -8.50
CA LEU A 379 -108.64 41.91 -9.79
C LEU A 379 -109.65 41.31 -10.78
N TYR A 380 -110.44 42.13 -11.46
CA TYR A 380 -111.41 41.65 -12.45
C TYR A 380 -110.97 42.03 -13.86
N LEU A 381 -110.98 41.06 -14.78
CA LEU A 381 -110.67 41.26 -16.20
C LEU A 381 -111.96 41.05 -17.01
N LEU A 382 -112.23 41.97 -17.94
CA LEU A 382 -113.36 41.85 -18.87
C LEU A 382 -112.86 41.17 -20.16
N LEU A 383 -113.30 39.95 -20.42
CA LEU A 383 -112.87 39.19 -21.60
C LEU A 383 -113.62 39.59 -22.89
N SER A 384 -114.79 40.26 -22.79
CA SER A 384 -115.50 40.90 -23.91
C SER A 384 -116.59 41.86 -23.39
N ALA A 385 -117.15 42.70 -24.27
CA ALA A 385 -118.14 43.74 -23.92
C ALA A 385 -119.45 43.21 -23.28
N THR A 386 -119.73 41.91 -23.38
CA THR A 386 -120.99 41.30 -22.90
C THR A 386 -120.77 40.12 -21.96
N ALA A 387 -119.53 39.80 -21.58
CA ALA A 387 -119.24 38.73 -20.63
C ALA A 387 -119.27 39.25 -19.17
N PRO A 388 -119.69 38.41 -18.18
CA PRO A 388 -119.59 38.78 -16.78
C PRO A 388 -118.11 38.96 -16.37
N PHE A 389 -117.87 39.82 -15.37
CA PHE A 389 -116.52 40.05 -14.85
C PHE A 389 -115.92 38.75 -14.30
N HIS A 390 -114.76 38.35 -14.81
CA HIS A 390 -114.05 37.19 -14.28
C HIS A 390 -113.10 37.64 -13.18
N ASN A 391 -113.25 37.04 -11.98
CA ASN A 391 -112.31 37.24 -10.89
C ASN A 391 -110.98 36.57 -11.27
N ALA A 392 -109.89 37.35 -11.38
CA ALA A 392 -108.56 36.80 -11.65
C ALA A 392 -108.20 35.73 -10.62
N ALA A 393 -108.63 35.87 -9.36
CA ALA A 393 -108.47 34.87 -8.29
C ALA A 393 -109.22 33.54 -8.48
N SER A 394 -110.06 33.41 -9.51
CA SER A 394 -110.66 32.13 -9.91
C SER A 394 -109.82 31.34 -10.93
N ALA A 395 -108.77 31.93 -11.49
CA ALA A 395 -107.76 31.20 -12.25
C ALA A 395 -106.70 30.66 -11.28
N GLY A 396 -106.43 29.35 -11.32
CA GLY A 396 -105.60 28.66 -10.32
C GLY A 396 -104.18 29.22 -10.15
N ASN A 397 -103.64 29.91 -11.16
CA ASN A 397 -102.35 30.57 -11.10
C ASN A 397 -102.42 31.89 -11.89
N TRP A 398 -102.51 33.02 -11.21
CA TRP A 398 -102.20 34.31 -11.80
C TRP A 398 -101.28 35.07 -10.85
N GLU A 399 -100.30 35.75 -11.43
CA GLU A 399 -99.39 36.62 -10.70
C GLU A 399 -99.44 37.99 -11.37
N ALA A 400 -99.77 39.03 -10.60
CA ALA A 400 -99.59 40.40 -11.04
C ALA A 400 -98.20 40.87 -10.61
N VAL A 401 -97.26 40.88 -11.54
CA VAL A 401 -95.90 41.34 -11.30
C VAL A 401 -95.80 42.82 -11.64
N PHE A 402 -95.56 43.66 -10.63
CA PHE A 402 -95.26 45.08 -10.83
C PHE A 402 -93.75 45.29 -10.69
N ILE A 403 -93.09 45.69 -11.77
CA ILE A 403 -91.65 45.97 -11.76
C ILE A 403 -91.45 47.49 -11.73
N TRP A 404 -90.85 47.99 -10.65
CA TRP A 404 -90.38 49.37 -10.56
C TRP A 404 -88.92 49.41 -11.01
N GLN A 405 -88.60 50.19 -12.04
CA GLN A 405 -87.22 50.50 -12.41
C GLN A 405 -86.81 51.87 -11.87
N TYR A 406 -85.62 51.93 -11.26
CA TYR A 406 -85.00 53.18 -10.85
C TYR A 406 -84.55 53.99 -12.07
N PRO A 407 -84.72 55.33 -12.07
CA PRO A 407 -84.25 56.16 -13.18
C PRO A 407 -82.73 56.13 -13.31
N SER A 408 -82.25 56.05 -14.56
CA SER A 408 -80.85 55.81 -14.92
C SER A 408 -79.94 57.06 -14.83
N TYR A 409 -80.48 58.24 -14.51
CA TYR A 409 -79.72 59.50 -14.49
C TYR A 409 -80.00 60.38 -13.25
N ALA A 410 -78.94 60.97 -12.70
CA ALA A 410 -78.98 61.75 -11.46
C ALA A 410 -79.77 63.08 -11.52
N THR A 411 -80.12 63.57 -12.71
CA THR A 411 -80.91 64.80 -12.88
C THR A 411 -82.41 64.62 -12.61
N GLU A 412 -82.93 63.38 -12.65
CA GLU A 412 -84.32 63.07 -12.23
C GLU A 412 -84.46 62.93 -10.70
N LEU A 413 -83.36 62.82 -9.96
CA LEU A 413 -83.36 62.74 -8.50
C LEU A 413 -83.48 64.13 -7.82
N ARG A 414 -83.13 65.23 -8.50
CA ARG A 414 -83.05 66.58 -7.89
C ARG A 414 -84.38 67.36 -7.79
N SER A 415 -85.50 66.85 -8.28
CA SER A 415 -86.82 67.49 -8.13
C SER A 415 -87.73 66.85 -7.06
N ARG A 416 -87.18 66.01 -6.18
CA ARG A 416 -87.95 65.31 -5.12
C ARG A 416 -87.31 65.36 -3.74
N VAL A 417 -86.59 66.45 -3.43
CA VAL A 417 -86.39 66.89 -2.04
C VAL A 417 -87.18 68.18 -1.87
N GLY A 418 -88.35 68.04 -1.27
CA GLY A 418 -89.33 69.08 -0.97
C GLY A 418 -90.49 68.46 -0.22
#